data_AF-E6WUF4-F1
#
_entry.id   AF-E6WUF4-F1
#
_cell.length_a   1.000
_cell.length_b   1.000
_cell.length_c   1.000
_cell.angle_alpha   90.00
_cell.angle_beta   90.00
_cell.angle_gamma   90.00
#
_symmetry.space_group_name_H-M   'P 1'
#
loop_
_entity.id
_entity.type
_entity.pdbx_description
1 polymer ?
#
loop_
_entity_poly.entity_id
_entity_poly.type
_entity_poly.pdbx_seq_one_letter_code
_entity_poly.pdbx_strand_id
1 'polypeptide(L)'
;MKLYEVIRWGNDSDDPLTVGANGPDTCFLVRAGSVEEAVGLVDPMLSRESGGEVRSFASAVYLLGTDSSAQEQPRVLRGPYIENAYRHGWRHWYREEPGDPWVEQGSE
;
A
#
# COMPACT_ATOMS: atom_id res chain seq x y z
N MET A 1 3.38 17.47 2.23
CA MET A 1 2.60 16.33 1.70
C MET A 1 2.16 15.42 2.82
N LYS A 2 1.41 14.36 2.56
CA LYS A 2 1.08 13.31 3.53
C LYS A 2 2.00 12.10 3.34
N LEU A 3 2.17 11.34 4.41
CA LEU A 3 2.85 10.06 4.40
C LEU A 3 1.80 8.96 4.45
N TYR A 4 1.90 8.03 3.51
CA TYR A 4 1.00 6.91 3.38
C TYR A 4 1.77 5.61 3.44
N GLU A 5 1.19 4.61 4.09
CA GLU A 5 1.55 3.21 3.87
C GLU A 5 0.55 2.63 2.88
N VAL A 6 1.04 2.22 1.71
CA VAL A 6 0.23 1.60 0.65
C VAL A 6 0.52 0.12 0.65
N ILE A 7 -0.53 -0.70 0.69
CA ILE A 7 -0.42 -2.11 1.01
C ILE A 7 -1.19 -2.96 0.02
N ARG A 8 -0.54 -4.03 -0.45
CA ARG A 8 -1.17 -5.18 -1.09
C ARG A 8 -1.20 -6.33 -0.09
N TRP A 9 -2.35 -6.98 0.03
CA TRP A 9 -2.49 -8.17 0.86
C TRP A 9 -1.68 -9.36 0.33
N GLY A 10 -0.88 -9.93 1.22
CA GLY A 10 0.05 -11.01 0.90
C GLY A 10 1.26 -10.56 0.07
N ASN A 11 2.03 -11.54 -0.39
CA ASN A 11 3.26 -11.32 -1.15
C ASN A 11 3.56 -12.46 -2.13
N ASP A 12 4.42 -12.16 -3.11
CA ASP A 12 4.96 -13.12 -4.09
C ASP A 12 6.42 -13.50 -3.77
N SER A 13 6.81 -13.57 -2.48
CA SER A 13 8.18 -13.97 -2.13
C SER A 13 8.46 -15.43 -2.47
N ASP A 14 9.73 -15.78 -2.65
CA ASP A 14 10.14 -17.18 -2.89
C ASP A 14 10.14 -18.06 -1.62
N ASP A 15 9.75 -17.50 -0.45
CA ASP A 15 9.70 -18.26 0.80
C ASP A 15 8.39 -19.07 0.87
N PRO A 16 8.44 -20.41 0.79
CA PRO A 16 7.24 -21.26 0.76
C PRO A 16 6.44 -21.22 2.07
N LEU A 17 6.98 -20.68 3.17
CA LEU A 17 6.28 -20.56 4.44
C LEU A 17 5.50 -19.24 4.56
N THR A 18 5.88 -18.22 3.81
CA THR A 18 5.31 -16.87 3.93
C THR A 18 4.74 -16.31 2.64
N VAL A 19 4.88 -17.01 1.51
CA VAL A 19 4.29 -16.63 0.22
C VAL A 19 2.76 -16.73 0.21
N GLY A 20 2.13 -15.94 -0.64
CA GLY A 20 0.71 -16.03 -0.95
C GLY A 20 -0.17 -15.07 -0.18
N ALA A 21 -1.48 -15.17 -0.42
CA ALA A 21 -2.48 -14.19 0.03
C ALA A 21 -2.66 -14.11 1.55
N ASN A 22 -2.25 -15.16 2.29
CA ASN A 22 -2.32 -15.21 3.76
C ASN A 22 -0.95 -14.97 4.43
N GLY A 23 0.08 -14.71 3.63
CA GLY A 23 1.40 -14.33 4.12
C GLY A 23 1.45 -12.88 4.59
N PRO A 24 2.63 -12.41 5.02
CA PRO A 24 2.84 -10.99 5.29
C PRO A 24 2.56 -10.14 4.05
N ASP A 25 2.25 -8.87 4.26
CA ASP A 25 1.78 -7.98 3.21
C ASP A 25 2.95 -7.33 2.45
N THR A 26 2.68 -6.92 1.21
CA THR A 26 3.61 -6.12 0.42
C THR A 26 3.33 -4.64 0.66
N CYS A 27 4.25 -3.94 1.32
CA CYS A 27 4.07 -2.58 1.79
C CYS A 27 4.99 -1.58 1.06
N PHE A 28 4.52 -0.34 0.96
CA PHE A 28 5.24 0.81 0.42
C PHE A 28 5.04 2.02 1.32
N LEU A 29 6.11 2.74 1.63
CA LEU A 29 6.03 4.06 2.24
C LEU A 29 6.03 5.10 1.13
N VAL A 30 4.98 5.91 1.06
CA VAL A 30 4.73 6.83 -0.04
C VAL A 30 4.48 8.23 0.49
N ARG A 31 5.11 9.22 -0.15
CA ARG A 31 4.75 10.62 0.01
C ARG A 31 3.84 11.02 -1.13
N ALA A 32 2.66 11.56 -0.81
CA ALA A 32 1.70 12.03 -1.79
C ALA A 32 0.75 13.10 -1.19
N GLY A 33 0.00 13.79 -2.03
CA GLY A 33 -1.07 14.71 -1.66
C GLY A 33 -2.41 14.02 -1.39
N SER A 34 -2.66 12.86 -2.01
CA SER A 34 -3.89 12.08 -1.86
C SER A 34 -3.66 10.57 -1.88
N VAL A 35 -4.71 9.81 -1.55
CA VAL A 35 -4.71 8.35 -1.61
C VAL A 35 -4.54 7.87 -3.05
N GLU A 36 -5.25 8.48 -3.99
CA GLU A 36 -5.20 8.18 -5.42
C GLU A 36 -3.81 8.41 -5.98
N GLU A 37 -3.16 9.51 -5.60
CA GLU A 37 -1.80 9.81 -6.03
C GLU A 37 -0.79 8.81 -5.43
N ALA A 38 -0.95 8.42 -4.16
CA ALA A 38 -0.09 7.42 -3.55
C ALA A 38 -0.19 6.06 -4.26
N VAL A 39 -1.41 5.62 -4.57
CA VAL A 39 -1.69 4.34 -5.22
C VAL A 39 -1.28 4.38 -6.70
N GLY A 40 -1.45 5.51 -7.38
CA GLY A 40 -1.00 5.70 -8.75
C GLY A 40 0.50 5.50 -8.94
N LEU A 41 1.30 5.67 -7.88
CA LEU A 41 2.74 5.37 -7.89
C LEU A 41 3.04 3.88 -7.66
N VAL A 42 2.18 3.17 -6.92
CA VAL A 42 2.44 1.81 -6.43
C VAL A 42 1.81 0.73 -7.31
N ASP A 43 0.58 0.92 -7.80
CA ASP A 43 -0.09 -0.07 -8.65
C ASP A 43 0.72 -0.48 -9.88
N PRO A 44 1.40 0.44 -10.62
CA PRO A 44 2.24 0.04 -11.74
C PRO A 44 3.47 -0.79 -11.34
N MET A 45 3.92 -0.69 -10.09
CA MET A 45 5.01 -1.53 -9.57
C MET A 45 4.47 -2.93 -9.27
N LEU A 46 3.35 -3.02 -8.56
CA LEU A 46 2.69 -4.28 -8.22
C LEU A 46 2.26 -5.08 -9.46
N SER A 47 1.77 -4.40 -10.51
CA SER A 47 1.35 -5.06 -11.74
C SER A 47 2.49 -5.71 -12.52
N ARG A 48 3.74 -5.29 -12.28
CA ARG A 48 4.93 -5.86 -12.91
C ARG A 48 5.50 -7.04 -12.14
N GLU A 49 5.21 -7.13 -10.85
CA GLU A 49 5.75 -8.14 -9.93
C GLU A 49 4.84 -9.36 -9.76
N SER A 50 3.55 -9.27 -10.13
CA SER A 50 2.59 -10.34 -9.84
C SER A 50 2.89 -11.65 -10.57
N GLY A 51 3.32 -12.68 -9.82
CA GLY A 51 3.49 -14.06 -10.27
C GLY A 51 2.17 -14.86 -10.35
N GLY A 52 1.05 -14.24 -9.97
CA GLY A 52 -0.31 -14.80 -10.06
C GLY A 52 -0.89 -15.32 -8.74
N GLU A 53 -0.11 -15.38 -7.66
CA GLU A 53 -0.60 -15.89 -6.36
C GLU A 53 -1.32 -14.83 -5.52
N VAL A 54 -0.97 -13.56 -5.69
CA VAL A 54 -1.65 -12.44 -5.02
C VAL A 54 -2.12 -11.37 -6.00
N ARG A 55 -3.01 -10.50 -5.53
CA ARG A 55 -3.59 -9.41 -6.33
C ARG A 55 -2.48 -8.51 -6.92
N SER A 56 -2.67 -7.97 -8.11
CA SER A 56 -1.67 -7.11 -8.77
C SER A 56 -1.83 -5.62 -8.46
N PHE A 57 -2.53 -5.28 -7.36
CA PHE A 57 -2.92 -3.93 -7.00
C PHE A 57 -2.99 -3.73 -5.48
N ALA A 58 -2.83 -2.48 -5.02
CA ALA A 58 -2.94 -2.16 -3.60
C ALA A 58 -4.38 -2.36 -3.10
N SER A 59 -4.55 -3.01 -1.94
CA SER A 59 -5.86 -3.25 -1.31
C SER A 59 -6.15 -2.28 -0.16
N ALA A 60 -5.11 -1.68 0.43
CA ALA A 60 -5.26 -0.74 1.52
C ALA A 60 -4.28 0.43 1.47
N VAL A 61 -4.71 1.54 2.08
CA VAL A 61 -3.86 2.72 2.30
C VAL A 61 -4.09 3.24 3.71
N TYR A 62 -3.01 3.52 4.44
CA TYR A 62 -3.02 4.10 5.77
C TYR A 62 -2.36 5.47 5.76
N LEU A 63 -2.98 6.47 6.40
CA LEU A 63 -2.39 7.79 6.60
C LEU A 63 -1.51 7.78 7.86
N LEU A 64 -0.21 7.81 7.66
CA LEU A 64 0.78 7.81 8.75
C LEU A 64 0.97 9.19 9.36
N GLY A 65 0.74 10.25 8.59
CA GLY A 65 0.85 11.63 9.05
C GLY A 65 1.23 12.62 7.96
N THR A 66 1.86 13.71 8.37
CA THR A 66 2.29 14.80 7.50
C THR A 66 3.80 14.75 7.28
N ASP A 67 4.23 14.79 6.02
CA ASP A 67 5.64 14.98 5.69
C ASP A 67 6.03 16.45 5.95
N SER A 68 7.05 16.67 6.77
CA SER A 68 7.61 17.97 7.14
C SER A 68 8.79 18.39 6.25
N SER A 69 9.19 17.56 5.29
CA SER A 69 10.25 17.92 4.35
C SER A 69 9.81 19.04 3.39
N ALA A 70 10.79 19.80 2.87
CA ALA A 70 10.55 20.83 1.84
C ALA A 70 10.29 20.24 0.44
N GLN A 71 10.09 18.93 0.34
CA GLN A 71 9.92 18.25 -0.94
C GLN A 71 8.45 18.21 -1.33
N GLU A 72 8.17 18.68 -2.53
CA GLU A 72 6.80 18.85 -3.03
C GLU A 72 6.40 17.79 -4.06
N GLN A 73 7.29 16.86 -4.41
CA GLN A 73 7.01 15.86 -5.44
C GLN A 73 6.52 14.55 -4.82
N PRO A 74 5.42 13.95 -5.31
CA PRO A 74 4.99 12.63 -4.87
C PRO A 74 6.03 11.58 -5.22
N ARG A 75 6.29 10.62 -4.33
CA ARG A 75 7.22 9.52 -4.60
C ARG A 75 7.05 8.36 -3.62
N VAL A 76 7.44 7.18 -4.07
CA VAL A 76 7.78 6.07 -3.18
C VAL A 76 9.08 6.42 -2.43
N LEU A 77 9.01 6.40 -1.11
CA LEU A 77 10.13 6.65 -0.21
C LEU A 77 10.85 5.35 0.16
N ARG A 78 10.10 4.25 0.30
CA ARG A 78 10.60 2.90 0.57
C ARG A 78 9.62 1.87 0.02
N GLY A 79 10.13 0.76 -0.50
CA GLY A 79 9.34 -0.39 -0.94
C GLY A 79 9.76 -0.93 -2.31
N PRO A 80 9.30 -2.14 -2.68
CA PRO A 80 8.47 -3.03 -1.85
C PRO A 80 9.23 -3.57 -0.63
N TYR A 81 8.54 -3.75 0.50
CA TYR A 81 9.03 -4.51 1.65
C TYR A 81 7.92 -5.41 2.19
N ILE A 82 8.31 -6.56 2.75
CA ILE A 82 7.38 -7.58 3.24
C ILE A 82 7.25 -7.46 4.75
N GLU A 83 6.06 -7.15 5.25
CA GLU A 83 5.79 -6.94 6.67
C GLU A 83 4.30 -7.17 7.00
N ASN A 84 3.97 -7.47 8.25
CA ASN A 84 2.56 -7.52 8.67
C ASN A 84 2.03 -6.08 8.78
N ALA A 85 1.04 -5.73 7.95
CA ALA A 85 0.45 -4.40 7.97
C ALA A 85 -0.08 -4.02 9.35
N TYR A 86 0.30 -2.84 9.85
CA TYR A 86 -0.21 -2.34 11.11
C TYR A 86 -1.56 -1.65 10.90
N ARG A 87 -2.65 -2.29 11.37
CA ARG A 87 -4.02 -1.87 11.04
C ARG A 87 -4.72 -1.01 12.11
N HIS A 88 -4.00 -0.43 13.06
CA HIS A 88 -4.60 0.21 14.23
C HIS A 88 -4.38 1.72 14.32
N GLY A 89 -5.43 2.46 14.71
CA GLY A 89 -5.35 3.85 15.17
C GLY A 89 -5.11 4.91 14.08
N TRP A 90 -4.93 4.51 12.82
CA TRP A 90 -4.75 5.43 11.69
C TRP A 90 -5.97 5.49 10.79
N ARG A 91 -6.18 6.64 10.17
CA ARG A 91 -7.16 6.79 9.09
C ARG A 91 -6.73 5.93 7.92
N HIS A 92 -7.65 5.15 7.38
CA HIS A 92 -7.33 4.17 6.37
C HIS A 92 -8.47 4.00 5.36
N TRP A 93 -8.10 3.53 4.18
CA TRP A 93 -9.00 3.32 3.05
C TRP A 93 -8.80 1.94 2.47
N TYR A 94 -9.89 1.33 2.02
CA TYR A 94 -9.89 0.07 1.29
C TYR A 94 -10.57 0.21 -0.07
N ARG A 95 -10.21 -0.70 -0.97
CA ARG A 95 -10.93 -0.99 -2.20
C ARG A 95 -10.93 -2.49 -2.45
N GLU A 96 -11.97 -3.00 -3.09
CA GLU A 96 -12.11 -4.44 -3.36
C GLU A 96 -11.54 -4.81 -4.74
N GLU A 97 -11.80 -3.97 -5.75
CA GLU A 97 -11.35 -4.20 -7.12
C GLU A 97 -10.43 -3.08 -7.67
N PRO A 98 -9.65 -3.36 -8.73
CA PRO A 98 -8.92 -2.32 -9.44
C PRO A 98 -9.88 -1.26 -9.99
N GLY A 99 -9.64 0.01 -9.66
CA GLY A 99 -10.44 1.13 -10.14
C GLY A 99 -11.68 1.45 -9.29
N ASP A 100 -11.99 0.62 -8.28
CA ASP A 100 -12.99 0.98 -7.28
C ASP A 100 -12.58 2.25 -6.51
N PRO A 101 -13.57 3.04 -6.04
CA PRO A 101 -13.29 4.19 -5.19
C PRO A 101 -12.69 3.74 -3.86
N TRP A 102 -11.77 4.56 -3.33
CA TRP A 102 -11.20 4.35 -2.00
C TRP A 102 -12.21 4.74 -0.91
N VAL A 103 -12.65 3.76 -0.13
CA VAL A 103 -13.63 3.96 0.94
C VAL A 103 -12.91 4.11 2.27
N GLU A 104 -13.01 5.29 2.88
CA GLU A 104 -12.50 5.53 4.23
C GLU A 104 -13.23 4.64 5.22
N GLN A 105 -12.48 3.91 6.03
CA GLN A 105 -13.04 3.08 7.09
C GLN A 105 -13.15 3.90 8.36
N GLY A 106 -14.23 3.69 9.12
CA GLY A 106 -14.37 4.31 10.44
C GLY A 106 -13.23 3.88 11.36
N SER A 107 -12.66 4.82 12.11
CA SER A 107 -11.74 4.51 13.20
C SER A 107 -12.54 3.90 14.35
N GLU A 108 -12.47 2.58 14.53
CA GLU A 108 -12.91 1.92 15.77
C GLU A 108 -11.89 2.09 16.89
#